data_AF-A0AAU9PPJ2-F1
#
_entry.id   AF-A0AAU9PPJ2-F1
#
_cell.length_a   1.000
_cell.length_b   1.000
_cell.length_c   1.000
_cell.angle_alpha   90.00
_cell.angle_beta   90.00
_cell.angle_gamma   90.00
#
_symmetry.space_group_name_H-M   'P 1'
#
loop_
_entity.id
_entity.type
_entity.pdbx_description
1 polymer ?
#
loop_
_entity_poly.entity_id
_entity_poly.type
_entity_poly.pdbx_seq_one_letter_code
_entity_poly.pdbx_strand_id
1 'polypeptide(L)'
;MDIDGQLVLLNEEKVEYFKKAIEDMASGSLCCVAIAYRPCEAETVPTGEDELAQWELPEGDLVLLEIVGLKDPCRKGVREAVELCVKAGVKNVEFWHQMLMQKSTI
;
A
#
# COMPACT_ATOMS: atom_id res chain seq x y z
N MET A 1 -6.32 -10.33 -11.94
CA MET A 1 -5.90 -10.42 -13.36
C MET A 1 -4.52 -11.05 -13.38
N ASP A 2 -4.18 -11.86 -14.38
CA ASP A 2 -2.79 -12.32 -14.55
C ASP A 2 -1.96 -11.29 -15.35
N ILE A 3 -0.67 -11.60 -15.56
CA ILE A 3 0.26 -10.72 -16.27
C ILE A 3 -0.08 -10.54 -17.75
N ASP A 4 -0.86 -11.46 -18.32
CA ASP A 4 -1.31 -11.42 -19.71
C ASP A 4 -2.64 -10.67 -19.86
N GLY A 5 -3.16 -10.13 -18.76
CA GLY A 5 -4.40 -9.38 -18.74
C GLY A 5 -5.65 -10.25 -18.73
N GLN A 6 -5.54 -11.54 -18.40
CA GLN A 6 -6.70 -12.42 -18.32
C GLN A 6 -7.33 -12.42 -16.93
N LEU A 7 -8.65 -12.54 -16.91
CA LEU A 7 -9.39 -12.75 -15.68
C LEU A 7 -9.15 -14.18 -15.19
N VAL A 8 -8.53 -14.28 -14.03
CA VAL A 8 -8.30 -15.56 -13.36
C VAL A 8 -8.86 -15.48 -11.97
N LEU A 9 -9.53 -16.56 -11.55
CA LEU A 9 -10.03 -16.72 -10.19
C LEU A 9 -8.91 -16.51 -9.17
N LEU A 10 -9.25 -15.75 -8.12
CA LEU A 10 -8.40 -15.60 -6.96
C LEU A 10 -8.62 -16.82 -6.05
N ASN A 11 -7.94 -17.92 -6.36
CA ASN A 11 -7.97 -19.15 -5.57
C ASN A 11 -7.15 -19.00 -4.27
N GLU A 12 -7.26 -19.97 -3.36
CA GLU A 12 -6.56 -19.97 -2.07
C GLU A 12 -5.04 -19.82 -2.21
N GLU A 13 -4.44 -20.48 -3.22
CA GLU A 13 -3.01 -20.37 -3.49
C GLU A 13 -2.59 -18.92 -3.80
N LYS A 14 -3.33 -18.23 -4.66
CA LYS A 14 -3.07 -16.82 -4.98
C LYS A 14 -3.34 -15.90 -3.80
N VAL A 15 -4.37 -16.20 -2.99
CA VAL A 15 -4.63 -15.47 -1.75
C VAL A 15 -3.42 -15.54 -0.82
N GLU A 16 -2.89 -16.73 -0.57
CA GLU A 16 -1.72 -16.91 0.28
C GLU A 16 -0.46 -16.25 -0.32
N TYR A 17 -0.30 -16.32 -1.65
CA TYR A 17 0.77 -15.61 -2.35
C TYR A 17 0.73 -14.09 -2.08
N PHE A 18 -0.44 -13.46 -2.23
CA PHE A 18 -0.58 -12.03 -1.99
C PHE A 18 -0.47 -11.65 -0.52
N LYS A 19 -0.98 -12.48 0.41
CA LYS A 19 -0.78 -12.25 1.85
C LYS A 19 0.70 -12.22 2.21
N LYS A 20 1.47 -13.19 1.71
CA LYS A 20 2.92 -13.21 1.93
C LYS A 20 3.61 -11.97 1.34
N ALA A 21 3.24 -11.56 0.12
CA ALA A 21 3.76 -10.33 -0.47
C ALA A 21 3.43 -9.08 0.38
N ILE A 22 2.23 -9.00 0.95
CA ILE A 22 1.83 -7.93 1.87
C ILE A 22 2.67 -7.96 3.16
N GLU A 23 2.87 -9.14 3.74
CA GLU A 23 3.71 -9.30 4.94
C GLU A 23 5.16 -8.87 4.68
N ASP A 24 5.71 -9.27 3.52
CA ASP A 24 7.05 -8.87 3.08
C ASP A 24 7.13 -7.35 2.90
N MET A 25 6.13 -6.72 2.26
CA MET A 25 6.04 -5.25 2.14
C MET A 25 5.93 -4.55 3.50
N ALA A 26 5.11 -5.08 4.41
CA ALA A 26 4.93 -4.56 5.75
C ALA A 26 6.21 -4.67 6.59
N SER A 27 6.98 -5.75 6.42
CA SER A 27 8.30 -5.91 7.04
C SER A 27 9.28 -4.80 6.63
N GLY A 28 9.17 -4.32 5.39
CA GLY A 28 9.87 -3.15 4.85
C GLY A 28 9.31 -1.80 5.31
N SER A 29 8.32 -1.81 6.21
CA SER A 29 7.58 -0.62 6.67
C SER A 29 6.97 0.16 5.49
N LEU A 30 6.38 -0.55 4.53
CA LEU A 30 5.58 0.02 3.43
C LEU A 30 4.10 0.04 3.82
N CYS A 31 3.39 1.07 3.40
CA CYS A 31 1.93 1.11 3.43
C CYS A 31 1.40 0.44 2.18
N CYS A 32 0.69 -0.69 2.32
CA CYS A 32 0.19 -1.44 1.18
C CYS A 32 -1.16 -0.88 0.71
N VAL A 33 -1.31 -0.67 -0.60
CA VAL A 33 -2.57 -0.26 -1.25
C VAL A 33 -2.91 -1.30 -2.31
N ALA A 34 -4.12 -1.84 -2.25
CA ALA A 34 -4.63 -2.75 -3.28
C ALA A 34 -5.46 -1.95 -4.30
N ILE A 35 -5.21 -2.22 -5.58
CA ILE A 35 -5.95 -1.63 -6.69
C ILE A 35 -6.80 -2.73 -7.30
N ALA A 36 -8.11 -2.50 -7.34
CA ALA A 36 -9.07 -3.41 -7.92
C ALA A 36 -10.15 -2.62 -8.66
N TYR A 37 -10.78 -3.26 -9.63
CA TYR A 37 -11.86 -2.65 -10.40
C TYR A 37 -13.02 -3.61 -10.54
N ARG A 38 -14.18 -3.06 -10.88
CA ARG A 38 -15.34 -3.80 -11.35
C ARG A 38 -15.93 -3.05 -12.55
N PRO A 39 -16.21 -3.75 -13.66
CA PRO A 39 -17.01 -3.16 -14.73
C PRO A 39 -18.40 -2.81 -14.20
N CYS A 40 -18.82 -1.56 -14.40
CA CYS A 40 -20.18 -1.11 -14.11
C CYS A 40 -20.84 -0.69 -15.42
N GLU A 41 -22.15 -0.94 -15.54
CA GLU A 41 -22.95 -0.39 -16.64
C GLU A 41 -23.02 1.13 -16.46
N ALA A 42 -22.81 1.89 -17.54
CA ALA A 42 -22.70 3.35 -17.46
C ALA A 42 -23.97 3.99 -16.88
N GLU A 43 -25.12 3.36 -17.14
CA GLU A 43 -26.44 3.76 -16.67
C GLU A 43 -26.63 3.60 -15.16
N THR A 44 -25.79 2.78 -14.51
CA THR A 44 -25.84 2.50 -13.06
C THR A 44 -24.93 3.41 -12.24
N VAL A 45 -24.07 4.20 -12.91
CA VAL A 45 -23.12 5.10 -12.26
C VAL A 45 -23.69 6.52 -12.28
N PRO A 46 -23.95 7.15 -11.11
CA PRO A 46 -24.42 8.53 -11.05
C PRO A 46 -23.41 9.49 -11.67
N THR A 47 -23.90 10.50 -12.39
CA THR A 47 -23.06 11.53 -13.02
C THR A 47 -23.08 12.88 -12.30
N GLY A 48 -24.06 13.12 -11.43
CA GLY A 48 -24.15 14.34 -10.63
C GLY A 48 -23.26 14.27 -9.39
N GLU A 49 -22.58 15.36 -9.04
CA GLU A 49 -21.66 15.41 -7.87
C GLU A 49 -22.37 15.07 -6.55
N ASP A 50 -23.57 15.60 -6.32
CA ASP A 50 -24.36 15.35 -5.11
C ASP A 50 -24.83 13.89 -5.01
N GLU A 51 -25.23 13.30 -6.14
CA GLU A 51 -25.66 11.90 -6.21
C GLU A 51 -24.47 10.96 -6.02
N LEU A 52 -23.31 11.29 -6.62
CA LEU A 52 -22.08 10.52 -6.47
C LEU A 52 -21.57 10.54 -5.02
N ALA A 53 -21.68 11.67 -4.32
CA ALA A 53 -21.30 11.78 -2.92
C ALA A 53 -22.16 10.89 -1.99
N GLN A 54 -23.39 10.57 -2.39
CA GLN A 54 -24.30 9.68 -1.67
C GLN A 54 -24.32 8.26 -2.23
N TRP A 55 -23.59 8.00 -3.31
CA TRP A 55 -23.63 6.72 -3.98
C TRP A 55 -22.84 5.66 -3.22
N GLU A 56 -23.52 4.57 -2.88
CA GLU A 56 -22.88 3.39 -2.33
C GLU A 56 -22.21 2.59 -3.45
N LEU A 57 -20.88 2.59 -3.46
CA LEU A 57 -20.10 1.79 -4.40
C LEU A 57 -20.41 0.31 -4.20
N PRO A 58 -20.60 -0.47 -5.28
CA PRO A 58 -20.85 -1.89 -5.15
C PRO A 58 -19.69 -2.60 -4.44
N GLU A 59 -19.98 -3.22 -3.30
CA GLU A 59 -19.05 -4.06 -2.57
C GLU A 59 -19.05 -5.47 -3.17
N GLY A 60 -17.86 -6.01 -3.47
CA GLY A 60 -17.70 -7.37 -4.01
C GLY A 60 -17.59 -7.48 -5.53
N ASP A 61 -17.26 -8.69 -5.99
CA ASP A 61 -16.97 -9.04 -7.39
C ASP A 61 -15.89 -8.17 -8.06
N LEU A 62 -14.96 -7.69 -7.24
CA LEU A 62 -13.82 -6.89 -7.68
C LEU A 62 -12.74 -7.78 -8.30
N VAL A 63 -12.13 -7.30 -9.37
CA VAL A 63 -10.95 -7.89 -9.99
C VAL A 63 -9.72 -7.18 -9.43
N LEU A 64 -8.92 -7.89 -8.64
CA LEU A 64 -7.62 -7.40 -8.19
C LEU A 64 -6.67 -7.23 -9.39
N LEU A 65 -6.10 -6.04 -9.51
CA LEU A 65 -5.08 -5.70 -10.50
C LEU A 65 -3.69 -5.84 -9.90
N GLU A 66 -3.43 -5.09 -8.83
CA GLU A 66 -2.10 -5.03 -8.21
C GLU A 66 -2.19 -4.63 -6.73
N ILE A 67 -1.09 -4.89 -6.01
CA ILE A 67 -0.87 -4.39 -4.65
C ILE A 67 0.45 -3.65 -4.68
N VAL A 68 0.42 -2.38 -4.29
CA VAL A 68 1.59 -1.50 -4.29
C VAL A 68 1.99 -1.15 -2.87
N GLY A 69 3.29 -1.22 -2.59
CA GLY A 69 3.87 -0.79 -1.32
C GLY A 69 4.35 0.66 -1.42
N LEU A 70 3.73 1.55 -0.67
CA LEU A 70 4.10 2.97 -0.61
C LEU A 70 5.05 3.21 0.55
N LYS A 71 6.24 3.73 0.24
CA LYS A 71 7.17 4.19 1.27
C LYS A 71 6.84 5.63 1.63
N ASP A 72 6.61 5.89 2.92
CA ASP A 72 6.62 7.27 3.42
C ASP A 72 8.08 7.75 3.54
N PRO A 73 8.52 8.68 2.68
CA PRO A 73 9.88 9.17 2.77
C PRO A 73 10.08 9.88 4.11
N CYS A 74 11.18 9.57 4.80
CA CYS A 74 11.56 10.33 5.98
C CYS A 74 11.63 11.82 5.64
N ARG A 75 11.03 12.65 6.50
CA ARG A 75 11.10 14.11 6.36
C ARG A 75 12.56 14.55 6.31
N LYS A 76 12.86 15.54 5.47
CA LYS A 76 14.21 16.13 5.38
C LYS A 76 14.70 16.59 6.75
N GLY A 77 15.98 16.40 7.08
CA GLY A 77 16.56 16.83 8.35
C GLY A 77 16.36 15.84 9.51
N VAL A 78 15.42 14.90 9.39
CA VAL A 78 15.16 13.91 10.44
C VAL A 78 16.38 13.03 10.64
N ARG A 79 16.95 12.50 9.55
CA ARG A 79 18.10 11.62 9.61
C ARG A 79 19.30 12.29 10.28
N GLU A 80 19.58 13.53 9.88
CA GLU A 80 20.67 14.32 10.44
C GLU A 80 20.47 14.59 11.93
N ALA A 81 19.23 14.87 12.35
CA ALA A 81 18.87 15.00 13.75
C ALA A 81 19.07 13.69 14.52
N VAL A 82 18.66 12.54 13.95
CA VAL A 82 18.91 11.22 14.56
C VAL A 82 20.40 10.99 14.76
N GLU A 83 21.21 11.21 13.73
CA GLU A 83 22.66 11.00 13.76
C GLU A 83 23.33 11.88 14.82
N LEU A 84 22.86 13.13 14.98
CA LEU A 84 23.36 14.04 16.02
C LEU A 84 23.01 13.54 17.43
N CYS A 85 21.77 13.12 17.67
CA CYS A 85 21.34 12.57 18.96
C CYS A 85 22.12 11.30 19.33
N VAL A 86 22.35 10.41 18.37
CA VAL A 86 23.15 9.19 18.57
C VAL A 86 24.60 9.56 18.93
N LYS A 87 25.22 10.52 18.23
CA LYS A 87 26.58 11.00 18.56
C LYS A 87 26.65 11.64 19.95
N ALA A 88 25.57 12.24 20.42
CA ALA A 88 25.47 12.81 21.77
C ALA A 88 25.24 11.77 22.87
N GLY A 89 25.19 10.47 22.55
CA GLY A 89 25.02 9.39 23.52
C GLY A 89 23.56 9.18 23.96
N VAL A 90 22.59 9.77 23.26
CA VAL A 90 21.16 9.50 23.49
C VAL A 90 20.89 8.04 23.10
N LYS A 91 20.42 7.23 24.05
CA LYS A 91 20.15 5.81 23.84
C LYS A 91 18.84 5.59 23.07
N ASN A 92 18.90 4.60 22.19
CA ASN A 92 17.90 4.25 21.18
C ASN A 92 16.52 3.94 21.79
N VAL A 93 15.50 4.67 21.36
CA VAL A 93 14.12 4.18 21.29
C VAL A 93 14.01 3.41 19.96
N GLU A 94 13.41 2.21 19.93
CA GLU A 94 13.29 1.36 18.72
C GLU A 94 12.83 2.12 17.45
N PHE A 95 12.09 3.22 17.63
CA PHE A 95 11.65 4.14 16.60
C PHE A 95 12.77 4.71 15.70
N TRP A 96 13.98 4.92 16.23
CA TRP A 96 15.08 5.53 15.46
C TRP A 96 15.75 4.57 14.48
N HIS A 97 15.67 3.25 14.72
CA HIS A 97 16.27 2.25 13.82
C HIS A 97 15.53 2.19 12.48
N GLN A 98 14.20 2.29 12.47
CA GLN A 98 13.42 2.37 11.23
C GLN A 98 13.73 3.62 10.39
N MET A 99 13.97 4.77 11.03
CA MET A 99 14.35 6.01 10.33
C MET A 99 15.74 5.94 9.70
N LEU A 100 16.71 5.30 10.39
CA LEU A 100 18.07 5.12 9.88
C LEU A 100 18.17 4.00 8.83
N MET A 101 17.31 2.98 8.92
CA MET A 101 17.22 1.84 8.00
C MET A 101 16.45 2.14 6.70
N GLN A 102 15.93 3.35 6.47
CA GLN A 102 15.42 3.76 5.15
C GLN A 102 16.54 3.91 4.08
N LYS A 103 17.61 3.11 4.15
CA LYS A 103 18.58 2.98 3.07
C LYS A 103 18.10 1.94 2.08
N SER A 104 18.06 2.36 0.81
CA SER A 104 18.21 1.49 -0.36
C SER A 104 17.03 0.57 -0.68
N THR A 105 15.95 1.13 -1.24
CA THR A 105 15.24 0.48 -2.35
C THR A 105 14.61 1.59 -3.20
N ILE A 106 15.40 2.16 -4.09
CA ILE A 106 15.01 2.62 -5.43
C ILE A 106 15.98 1.91 -6.38
#